data_AF-A6GJ12-F1
#
_entry.id   AF-A6GJ12-F1
#
_cell.length_a   1.000
_cell.length_b   1.000
_cell.length_c   1.000
_cell.angle_alpha   90.00
_cell.angle_beta   90.00
_cell.angle_gamma   90.00
#
_symmetry.space_group_name_H-M   'P 1'
#
loop_
_entity.id
_entity.type
_entity.pdbx_description
1 polymer ?
#
loop_
_entity_poly.entity_id
_entity_poly.type
_entity_poly.pdbx_seq_one_letter_code
_entity_poly.pdbx_strand_id
1 'polypeptide(L)' 'MAKRQTRRSISVKGITYQRLKDYCDANGRSVSGYLEDIIAEKLDAAGVPVPTVLKARPQRKVEDEPEEIVSQHFTF' A
#
# COMPACT_ATOMS: atom_id res chain seq x y z
N MET A 1 18.12 15.33 -0.96
CA MET A 1 17.99 13.87 -0.76
C MET A 1 16.52 13.52 -0.85
N ALA A 2 16.11 12.66 -1.79
CA ALA A 2 14.74 12.17 -1.84
C ALA A 2 14.42 11.53 -0.48
N LYS A 3 13.38 12.04 0.19
CA LYS A 3 12.99 11.60 1.53
C LYS A 3 12.79 10.09 1.48
N ARG A 4 13.59 9.33 2.25
CA ARG A 4 13.56 7.86 2.27
C ARG A 4 12.11 7.38 2.24
N GLN A 5 11.71 6.74 1.14
CA GLN A 5 10.39 6.12 1.05
C GLN A 5 10.31 5.09 2.17
N THR A 6 9.28 5.20 3.01
CA THR A 6 9.09 4.27 4.13
C THR A 6 8.04 3.26 3.74
N ARG A 7 8.30 1.97 3.99
CA ARG A 7 7.35 0.89 3.68
C ARG A 7 5.99 1.16 4.36
N ARG A 8 4.91 0.99 3.59
CA ARG A 8 3.53 1.02 4.07
C ARG A 8 2.86 -0.27 3.59
N SER A 9 2.34 -1.06 4.53
CA SER A 9 1.66 -2.31 4.24
C SER A 9 0.14 -2.11 4.35
N ILE A 10 -0.60 -2.73 3.45
CA ILE A 10 -2.07 -2.82 3.50
C ILE A 10 -2.47 -4.30 3.49
N SER A 11 -3.49 -4.65 4.26
CA SER A 11 -4.06 -6.00 4.24
C SER A 11 -5.05 -6.11 3.07
N VAL A 12 -4.92 -7.17 2.27
CA VAL A 12 -5.82 -7.48 1.15
C VAL A 12 -6.07 -8.99 1.10
N LYS A 13 -7.16 -9.43 0.44
CA LYS A 13 -7.39 -10.86 0.19
C LYS A 13 -6.26 -11.43 -0.68
N GLY A 14 -5.80 -12.65 -0.37
CA GLY A 14 -4.72 -13.31 -1.10
C GLY A 14 -4.99 -13.42 -2.62
N ILE A 15 -6.22 -13.78 -3.00
CA ILE A 15 -6.63 -13.87 -4.41
C ILE A 15 -6.52 -12.50 -5.11
N THR A 16 -6.88 -11.42 -4.42
CA THR A 16 -6.77 -10.06 -4.95
C THR A 16 -5.31 -9.68 -5.16
N TYR A 17 -4.44 -9.99 -4.18
CA TYR A 17 -3.01 -9.75 -4.31
C TYR A 17 -2.39 -10.52 -5.47
N GLN A 18 -2.69 -11.83 -5.58
CA GLN A 18 -2.14 -12.66 -6.65
C GLN A 18 -2.53 -12.12 -8.03
N ARG A 19 -3.82 -11.80 -8.22
CA ARG A 19 -4.31 -11.20 -9.47
C ARG A 19 -3.60 -9.88 -9.80
N LEU A 20 -3.38 -9.03 -8.80
CA LEU A 20 -2.67 -7.77 -8.97
C LEU A 20 -1.19 -8.00 -9.33
N LYS A 21 -0.53 -8.94 -8.65
CA LYS A 21 0.86 -9.29 -8.90
C LYS A 21 1.05 -9.82 -10.31
N ASP A 22 0.25 -10.80 -10.73
CA ASP A 22 0.34 -11.40 -12.07
C ASP A 22 0.13 -10.37 -13.18
N TYR A 23 -0.82 -9.45 -12.98
CA TYR A 23 -1.03 -8.33 -13.89
C TYR A 23 0.19 -7.41 -13.97
N CYS A 24 0.76 -7.01 -12.83
CA CYS A 24 1.92 -6.14 -12.78
C CYS A 24 3.15 -6.79 -13.43
N ASP A 25 3.39 -8.08 -13.14
CA ASP A 25 4.50 -8.86 -13.70
C ASP A 25 4.38 -8.96 -15.24
N ALA A 26 3.18 -9.24 -15.75
CA ALA A 26 2.92 -9.32 -17.20
C ALA A 26 3.13 -7.98 -17.93
N ASN A 27 3.04 -6.86 -17.22
CA ASN A 27 3.21 -5.51 -17.78
C ASN A 27 4.58 -4.89 -17.44
N GLY A 28 5.49 -5.62 -16.80
CA GLY A 28 6.80 -5.12 -16.40
C GLY A 28 6.74 -3.98 -15.38
N ARG A 29 5.69 -3.93 -14.56
CA ARG A 29 5.47 -2.89 -13.53
C ARG A 29 5.65 -3.46 -12.14
N SER A 30 6.11 -2.62 -11.20
CA SER A 30 6.05 -3.00 -9.78
C SER A 30 4.64 -2.82 -9.23
N VAL A 31 4.25 -3.67 -8.28
CA VAL A 31 2.95 -3.53 -7.57
C VAL A 31 2.83 -2.18 -6.87
N SER A 32 3.92 -1.67 -6.27
CA SER A 32 3.92 -0.35 -5.62
C SER A 32 3.67 0.78 -6.61
N GLY A 33 4.39 0.79 -7.74
CA GLY A 33 4.24 1.83 -8.76
C GLY A 33 2.83 1.84 -9.35
N TYR A 34 2.30 0.66 -9.67
CA TYR A 34 0.93 0.55 -10.18
C TYR A 34 -0.13 1.06 -9.19
N LEU A 35 0.03 0.75 -7.89
CA LEU A 35 -0.89 1.24 -6.87
C LEU A 35 -0.74 2.76 -6.66
N GLU A 36 0.48 3.29 -6.68
CA GLU A 36 0.72 4.74 -6.56
C GLU A 36 0.06 5.50 -7.71
N ASP A 37 0.19 5.01 -8.95
CA ASP A 37 -0.46 5.59 -10.14
C ASP A 37 -1.99 5.63 -9.99
N ILE A 38 -2.61 4.49 -9.63
CA ILE A 38 -4.07 4.39 -9.47
C ILE A 38 -4.56 5.27 -8.33
N ILE A 39 -3.85 5.29 -7.20
CA ILE A 39 -4.24 6.10 -6.05
C ILE A 39 -4.18 7.58 -6.43
N ALA A 40 -3.11 8.02 -7.10
CA ALA A 40 -2.99 9.40 -7.59
C ALA A 40 -4.14 9.74 -8.53
N GLU A 41 -4.37 8.94 -9.58
CA GLU A 41 -5.45 9.16 -10.54
C GLU A 41 -6.83 9.29 -9.85
N LYS A 42 -7.14 8.39 -8.91
CA LYS A 42 -8.43 8.39 -8.21
C LYS A 42 -8.60 9.56 -7.25
N LEU A 43 -7.54 9.94 -6.52
CA LEU A 43 -7.59 11.06 -5.58
C LEU A 43 -7.61 12.41 -6.31
N ASP A 44 -6.86 12.54 -7.40
CA ASP A 44 -6.85 13.74 -8.25
C ASP A 44 -8.21 13.95 -8.91
N ALA A 45 -8.82 12.89 -9.45
CA ALA A 45 -10.17 12.95 -10.01
C ALA A 45 -11.23 13.33 -8.97
N ALA A 46 -10.99 13.01 -7.70
CA ALA A 46 -11.86 13.38 -6.58
C ALA A 46 -11.53 14.78 -5.99
N GLY A 47 -10.53 15.49 -6.53
CA GLY A 47 -10.10 16.80 -6.02
C GLY A 47 -9.49 16.74 -4.62
N VAL A 48 -8.98 15.59 -4.19
CA VAL A 48 -8.39 15.43 -2.86
C VAL A 48 -7.02 16.11 -2.85
N PRO A 49 -6.78 17.08 -1.95
CA PRO A 49 -5.53 17.83 -1.94
C PRO A 49 -4.35 16.95 -1.52
N VAL A 50 -3.22 17.12 -2.21
CA VAL A 50 -1.97 16.43 -1.87
C VAL A 50 -1.46 16.91 -0.51
N PRO A 51 -1.25 16.03 0.48
CA PRO A 51 -0.73 16.43 1.78
C PRO A 51 0.72 16.94 1.68
N THR A 52 0.97 18.15 2.17
CA THR A 52 2.32 18.75 2.23
C THR A 52 3.11 18.32 3.47
N VAL A 53 2.42 17.78 4.48
CA VAL A 53 3.01 17.36 5.76
C VAL A 53 2.57 15.94 6.10
N LEU A 54 3.56 15.07 6.36
CA LEU A 54 3.31 13.72 6.87
C LEU A 54 3.04 13.78 8.37
N LYS A 55 1.83 13.44 8.80
CA LYS A 55 1.51 13.26 10.23
C LYS A 55 2.12 11.96 10.74
N ALA A 56 2.56 11.96 12.00
CA ALA A 56 3.04 10.75 12.65
C ALA A 56 1.91 9.71 12.73
N ARG A 57 2.26 8.43 12.55
CA ARG A 57 1.31 7.33 12.71
C ARG A 57 0.80 7.34 14.16
N PRO A 58 -0.52 7.40 14.42
CA PRO A 58 -1.03 7.24 15.77
C PRO A 58 -0.66 5.84 16.28
N GLN A 59 -0.13 5.76 17.50
CA GLN A 59 0.15 4.47 18.13
C GLN A 59 -1.19 3.78 18.44
N ARG A 60 -1.45 2.64 17.78
CA ARG A 60 -2.63 1.82 18.07
C ARG A 60 -2.45 1.26 19.49
N LYS A 61 -3.36 1.55 20.42
CA LYS A 61 -3.50 0.75 21.65
C LYS A 61 -3.87 -0.66 21.20
N VAL A 62 -3.04 -1.64 21.58
CA VAL A 62 -3.28 -3.04 21.28
C VAL A 62 -4.46 -3.48 22.15
N GLU A 63 -5.62 -3.68 21.54
CA GLU A 63 -6.72 -4.43 22.13
C GLU A 63 -6.69 -5.82 21.47
N ASP A 64 -6.58 -6.85 22.31
CA ASP A 64 -6.30 -8.25 21.98
C ASP A 64 -7.47 -8.96 21.26
N GLU A 65 -7.67 -8.66 19.98
CA GLU A 65 -8.48 -9.50 19.09
C GLU A 65 -7.56 -10.08 18.01
N PRO A 66 -7.29 -11.40 17.99
CA PRO A 66 -6.46 -12.03 16.98
C PRO A 66 -7.25 -12.14 15.67
N GLU A 67 -7.39 -11.04 14.93
CA GLU A 67 -7.59 -11.15 13.49
C GLU A 67 -6.32 -11.76 12.92
N GLU A 68 -6.43 -13.00 12.47
CA GLU A 68 -5.40 -13.82 11.84
C GLU A 68 -4.99 -13.18 10.50
N ILE A 69 -4.33 -12.03 10.55
CA ILE A 69 -3.73 -11.40 9.39
C ILE A 69 -2.51 -12.25 9.06
N VAL A 70 -2.68 -13.18 8.12
CA VAL A 70 -1.59 -13.97 7.51
C VAL A 70 -0.64 -13.01 6.80
N SER A 71 0.29 -12.47 7.59
CA SER A 71 1.28 -11.49 7.16
C SER A 71 2.48 -12.25 6.62
N GLN A 72 2.37 -12.76 5.39
CA GLN A 72 3.54 -13.28 4.67
C GLN A 72 4.46 -12.11 4.35
N HIS A 73 5.50 -11.97 5.17
CA HIS A 73 6.62 -11.08 4.89
C HIS A 73 7.52 -11.78 3.87
N PHE A 74 7.44 -11.36 2.60
CA PHE A 74 8.45 -11.73 1.61
C PHE A 74 9.73 -10.91 1.88
N THR A 75 10.79 -11.59 2.29
CA THR A 75 12.17 -11.11 2.25
C THR A 75 12.76 -11.42 0.87
N PHE A 76 13.41 -10.43 0.26
CA PHE A 76 14.21 -10.57 -0.97
C PHE A 76 15.55 -11.22 -0.67
#